data_AF-A0A8U0HRS9-F1
#
_entry.id   AF-A0A8U0HRS9-F1
#
_cell.length_a   1.000
_cell.length_b   1.000
_cell.length_c   1.000
_cell.angle_alpha   90.00
_cell.angle_beta   90.00
_cell.angle_gamma   90.00
#
_symmetry.space_group_name_H-M   'P 1'
#
loop_
_entity.id
_entity.type
_entity.pdbx_description
1 polymer ?
#
loop_
_entity_poly.entity_id
_entity_poly.type
_entity_poly.pdbx_seq_one_letter_code
_entity_poly.pdbx_strand_id
1 'polypeptide(L)'
;MTPENDAAEQTDRADEETGASDRSGDQRAPADDRESTADPDPAASADEPSIPLETLAVLNWLGDEGVSGVESRLNDVLDDDLSVTTEQVKIGYADQATVASQFRGEDRAGARVLLSKPLVGNVLVVFPMDSANKAAALMLQRAVEDLSSVSTEMGRDALTELCNMMANGFVDEWATLFETTIDTGSPVPVQDPERTLVARILKQYGVGLFIRSRLRIPRHDVDAAIYMFPGKQEFVTKLSAVDLEVIE
;
A
#
# COMPACT_ATOMS: atom_id res chain seq x y z
N MET A 1 54.78 6.03 14.27
CA MET A 1 55.21 7.32 14.83
C MET A 1 53.98 7.98 15.44
N THR A 2 53.78 7.78 16.74
CA THR A 2 52.96 8.61 17.64
C THR A 2 53.81 9.85 18.04
N PRO A 3 53.26 10.94 18.63
CA PRO A 3 52.64 10.96 19.99
C PRO A 3 51.22 11.57 20.00
N GLU A 4 50.28 11.13 20.86
CA GLU A 4 49.99 11.56 22.26
C GLU A 4 49.47 13.03 22.31
N ASN A 5 48.48 13.44 23.10
CA ASN A 5 47.95 12.89 24.34
C ASN A 5 46.60 13.51 24.78
N ASP A 6 45.85 12.74 25.57
CA ASP A 6 45.06 13.06 26.79
C ASP A 6 44.17 14.31 26.90
N ALA A 7 42.90 14.08 27.27
CA ALA A 7 42.44 14.38 28.63
C ALA A 7 41.05 13.77 28.90
N ALA A 8 41.02 12.78 29.80
CA ALA A 8 39.84 12.39 30.56
C ALA A 8 39.73 13.30 31.80
N GLU A 9 38.52 13.68 32.19
CA GLU A 9 38.25 14.07 33.57
C GLU A 9 36.85 13.58 33.99
N GLN A 10 36.88 12.75 35.02
CA GLN A 10 35.78 12.13 35.73
C GLN A 10 36.06 12.37 37.21
N THR A 11 35.19 13.08 37.91
CA THR A 11 35.07 13.13 39.39
C THR A 11 33.67 13.68 39.69
N ASP A 12 32.72 12.93 40.24
CA ASP A 12 32.60 12.34 41.59
C ASP A 12 32.00 13.31 42.64
N ARG A 13 31.18 12.73 43.53
CA ARG A 13 30.39 13.22 44.71
C ARG A 13 28.87 13.19 44.48
N ALA A 14 28.10 12.26 45.09
CA ALA A 14 27.81 12.04 46.53
C ALA A 14 27.14 13.29 47.15
N ASP A 15 26.09 13.29 47.96
CA ASP A 15 25.23 12.35 48.70
C ASP A 15 24.07 13.25 49.18
N GLU A 16 22.85 12.76 49.33
CA GLU A 16 21.98 13.22 50.45
C GLU A 16 20.78 12.28 50.64
N GLU A 17 20.89 11.49 51.72
CA GLU A 17 19.81 10.79 52.39
C GLU A 17 18.78 11.77 52.99
N THR A 18 17.53 11.32 53.10
CA THR A 18 16.59 11.46 54.24
C THR A 18 15.16 11.32 53.69
N GLY A 19 14.23 10.59 54.28
CA GLY A 19 14.18 9.84 55.52
C GLY A 19 12.90 9.00 55.54
N ALA A 20 12.96 7.90 56.26
CA ALA A 20 11.85 7.00 56.52
C ALA A 20 10.78 7.65 57.42
N SER A 21 9.51 7.27 57.23
CA SER A 21 8.64 7.01 58.36
C SER A 21 7.52 6.02 58.00
N ASP A 22 7.58 4.88 58.68
CA ASP A 22 6.49 3.94 58.95
C ASP A 22 5.22 4.64 59.43
N ARG A 23 4.05 4.08 59.07
CA ARG A 23 3.17 3.42 60.07
C ARG A 23 1.96 2.74 59.42
N SER A 24 1.78 1.51 59.90
CA SER A 24 0.69 0.56 59.69
C SER A 24 -0.69 1.10 60.11
N GLY A 25 -1.75 0.53 59.52
CA GLY A 25 -3.12 0.72 60.02
C GLY A 25 -4.18 0.02 59.19
N ASP A 26 -4.40 -1.25 59.50
CA ASP A 26 -5.55 -2.09 59.13
C ASP A 26 -6.90 -1.40 59.40
N GLN A 27 -7.83 -1.43 58.42
CA GLN A 27 -9.26 -1.54 58.72
C GLN A 27 -10.12 -1.94 57.51
N ARG A 28 -10.85 -3.03 57.75
CA ARG A 28 -11.87 -3.68 56.93
C ARG A 28 -13.18 -2.87 56.92
N ALA A 29 -13.89 -2.93 55.78
CA ALA A 29 -15.16 -2.24 55.45
C ALA A 29 -16.34 -2.53 56.43
N PRO A 30 -17.46 -1.78 56.32
CA PRO A 30 -18.52 -2.21 55.39
C PRO A 30 -19.23 -1.08 54.60
N ALA A 31 -20.03 -1.53 53.63
CA ALA A 31 -20.82 -0.78 52.67
C ALA A 31 -21.87 0.16 53.28
N ASP A 32 -22.18 1.25 52.57
CA ASP A 32 -23.48 1.92 52.63
C ASP A 32 -23.82 2.52 51.26
N ASP A 33 -25.08 2.34 50.90
CA ASP A 33 -25.68 2.55 49.58
C ASP A 33 -25.82 4.03 49.23
N ARG A 34 -25.35 4.43 48.04
CA ARG A 34 -25.91 5.57 47.31
C ARG A 34 -26.00 5.26 45.83
N GLU A 35 -27.21 4.91 45.44
CA GLU A 35 -27.74 4.97 44.09
C GLU A 35 -27.49 6.37 43.51
N SER A 36 -26.56 6.46 42.56
CA SER A 36 -26.43 7.63 41.68
C SER A 36 -26.48 7.10 40.26
N THR A 37 -27.69 7.14 39.71
CA THR A 37 -28.01 7.00 38.30
C THR A 37 -27.28 8.11 37.54
N ALA A 38 -26.08 7.82 37.07
CA ALA A 38 -25.48 8.57 35.98
C ALA A 38 -25.96 7.91 34.68
N ASP A 39 -26.93 8.54 34.03
CA ASP A 39 -27.26 8.25 32.64
C ASP A 39 -25.97 8.25 31.82
N PRO A 40 -25.68 7.20 31.01
CA PRO A 40 -24.61 7.30 30.05
C PRO A 40 -25.00 8.35 29.01
N ASP A 41 -24.20 9.40 28.98
CA ASP A 41 -24.22 10.50 28.01
C ASP A 41 -24.37 9.94 26.57
N PRO A 42 -25.46 10.23 25.83
CA PRO A 42 -25.71 9.65 24.51
C PRO A 42 -24.89 10.31 23.38
N ALA A 43 -23.88 11.12 23.70
CA ALA A 43 -23.20 11.99 22.74
C ALA A 43 -21.67 11.73 22.63
N ALA A 44 -21.25 10.46 22.63
CA ALA A 44 -19.88 10.08 22.31
C ALA A 44 -19.78 8.83 21.43
N SER A 45 -20.59 8.77 20.37
CA SER A 45 -20.26 8.01 19.16
C SER A 45 -20.20 9.00 18.00
N ALA A 46 -19.18 9.85 18.01
CA ALA A 46 -18.83 10.59 16.81
C ALA A 46 -18.38 9.55 15.78
N ASP A 47 -19.12 9.47 14.67
CA ASP A 47 -18.89 8.63 13.50
C ASP A 47 -17.41 8.31 13.27
N GLU A 48 -16.93 7.16 13.75
CA GLU A 48 -15.92 6.46 12.98
C GLU A 48 -16.62 6.05 11.69
N PRO A 49 -16.17 6.49 10.51
CA PRO A 49 -16.78 6.06 9.26
C PRO A 49 -16.60 4.55 9.13
N SER A 50 -17.60 3.80 9.59
CA SER A 50 -17.65 2.36 9.47
C SER A 50 -17.91 2.05 8.00
N ILE A 51 -16.92 1.48 7.32
CA ILE A 51 -17.14 0.97 5.97
C ILE A 51 -18.15 -0.17 6.08
N PRO A 52 -19.32 -0.08 5.41
CA PRO A 52 -20.29 -1.18 5.41
C PRO A 52 -19.61 -2.48 4.94
N LEU A 53 -19.98 -3.61 5.53
CA LEU A 53 -19.39 -4.92 5.17
C LEU A 53 -19.56 -5.22 3.67
N GLU A 54 -20.69 -4.80 3.12
CA GLU A 54 -21.02 -4.83 1.69
C GLU A 54 -20.02 -4.05 0.84
N THR A 55 -19.61 -2.86 1.30
CA THR A 55 -18.57 -2.06 0.66
C THR A 55 -17.20 -2.74 0.70
N LEU A 56 -16.87 -3.51 1.75
CA LEU A 56 -15.64 -4.29 1.78
C LEU A 56 -15.63 -5.42 0.74
N ALA A 57 -16.79 -6.02 0.46
CA ALA A 57 -16.93 -7.03 -0.59
C ALA A 57 -16.67 -6.42 -1.98
N VAL A 58 -17.29 -5.26 -2.28
CA VAL A 58 -17.07 -4.53 -3.54
C VAL A 58 -15.59 -4.14 -3.70
N LEU A 59 -14.93 -3.69 -2.63
CA LEU A 59 -13.51 -3.34 -2.66
C LEU A 59 -12.60 -4.54 -2.92
N ASN A 60 -12.96 -5.71 -2.38
CA ASN A 60 -12.20 -6.94 -2.60
C ASN A 60 -12.36 -7.40 -4.05
N TRP A 61 -13.59 -7.35 -4.55
CA TRP A 61 -13.91 -7.63 -5.94
C TRP A 61 -13.20 -6.65 -6.89
N LEU A 62 -13.21 -5.35 -6.64
CA LEU A 62 -12.47 -4.35 -7.42
C LEU A 62 -10.97 -4.64 -7.53
N GLY A 63 -10.39 -5.18 -6.46
CA GLY A 63 -8.98 -5.58 -6.47
C GLY A 63 -8.72 -6.80 -7.35
N ASP A 64 -9.69 -7.71 -7.47
CA ASP A 64 -9.60 -8.90 -8.31
C ASP A 64 -9.93 -8.58 -9.76
N GLU A 65 -11.02 -7.84 -10.00
CA GLU A 65 -11.46 -7.41 -11.32
C GLU A 65 -10.38 -6.57 -12.02
N GLY A 66 -9.71 -5.67 -11.29
CA GLY A 66 -8.58 -4.94 -11.85
C GLY A 66 -7.44 -5.87 -12.34
N VAL A 67 -7.24 -7.06 -11.74
CA VAL A 67 -6.26 -8.02 -12.24
C VAL A 67 -6.72 -8.67 -13.55
N SER A 68 -8.02 -8.89 -13.75
CA SER A 68 -8.58 -9.33 -15.04
C SER A 68 -8.26 -8.33 -16.16
N GLY A 69 -8.38 -7.02 -15.89
CA GLY A 69 -7.98 -5.98 -16.84
C GLY A 69 -6.49 -5.98 -17.15
N VAL A 70 -5.65 -6.28 -16.15
CA VAL A 70 -4.21 -6.50 -16.37
C VAL A 70 -3.98 -7.68 -17.31
N GLU A 71 -4.63 -8.81 -17.06
CA GLU A 71 -4.54 -10.00 -17.91
C GLU A 71 -4.92 -9.69 -19.35
N SER A 72 -6.06 -9.03 -19.57
CA SER A 72 -6.50 -8.64 -20.91
C SER A 72 -5.47 -7.76 -21.62
N ARG A 73 -4.96 -6.71 -20.95
CA ARG A 73 -3.93 -5.82 -21.52
C ARG A 73 -2.64 -6.57 -21.85
N LEU A 74 -2.22 -7.51 -21.01
CA LEU A 74 -1.00 -8.27 -21.24
C LEU A 74 -1.16 -9.27 -22.39
N ASN A 75 -2.34 -9.87 -22.56
CA ASN A 75 -2.62 -10.75 -23.69
C ASN A 75 -2.51 -9.99 -25.02
N ASP A 76 -3.09 -8.78 -25.10
CA ASP A 76 -3.03 -7.94 -26.31
C ASP A 76 -1.59 -7.59 -26.76
N VAL A 77 -0.64 -7.52 -25.84
CA VAL A 77 0.71 -7.03 -26.11
C VAL A 77 1.76 -8.14 -26.16
N LEU A 78 1.66 -9.13 -25.27
CA LEU A 78 2.69 -10.15 -25.07
C LEU A 78 2.36 -11.47 -25.78
N ASP A 79 1.24 -12.10 -25.45
CA ASP A 79 0.84 -13.41 -25.96
C ASP A 79 -0.62 -13.66 -25.60
N ASP A 80 -1.48 -14.09 -26.52
CA ASP A 80 -2.93 -14.29 -26.32
C ASP A 80 -3.28 -15.49 -25.40
N ASP A 81 -2.27 -16.12 -24.79
CA ASP A 81 -2.36 -17.29 -23.90
C ASP A 81 -1.63 -17.04 -22.55
N LEU A 82 -1.54 -15.78 -22.14
CA LEU A 82 -0.94 -15.39 -20.88
C LEU A 82 -2.01 -15.35 -19.77
N SER A 83 -1.83 -16.18 -18.74
CA SER A 83 -2.69 -16.14 -17.55
C SER A 83 -2.08 -15.29 -16.45
N VAL A 84 -2.93 -14.50 -15.80
CA VAL A 84 -2.59 -13.76 -14.58
C VAL A 84 -3.51 -14.25 -13.47
N THR A 85 -2.96 -14.52 -12.29
CA THR A 85 -3.76 -15.01 -11.16
C THR A 85 -3.60 -14.07 -9.99
N THR A 86 -4.73 -13.63 -9.43
CA THR A 86 -4.75 -12.92 -8.15
C THR A 86 -4.45 -13.89 -7.02
N GLU A 87 -3.36 -13.65 -6.29
CA GLU A 87 -3.01 -14.44 -5.10
C GLU A 87 -3.66 -13.89 -3.83
N GLN A 88 -3.78 -12.56 -3.75
CA GLN A 88 -4.32 -11.89 -2.58
C GLN A 88 -4.73 -10.46 -2.91
N VAL A 89 -5.95 -10.10 -2.52
CA VAL A 89 -6.38 -8.71 -2.40
C VAL A 89 -6.33 -8.30 -0.92
N LYS A 90 -5.80 -7.12 -0.63
CA LYS A 90 -5.77 -6.52 0.71
C LYS A 90 -6.19 -5.06 0.63
N ILE A 91 -7.20 -4.71 1.42
CA ILE A 91 -7.65 -3.33 1.62
C ILE A 91 -7.21 -2.87 3.00
N GLY A 92 -6.83 -1.61 3.14
CA GLY A 92 -6.53 -1.05 4.44
C GLY A 92 -6.23 0.44 4.42
N TYR A 93 -6.00 0.98 5.62
CA TYR A 93 -5.52 2.34 5.80
C TYR A 93 -4.08 2.33 6.29
N ALA A 94 -3.29 3.27 5.82
CA ALA A 94 -1.94 3.47 6.28
C ALA A 94 -1.58 4.95 6.33
N ASP A 95 -0.65 5.27 7.22
CA ASP A 95 -0.04 6.57 7.44
C ASP A 95 1.46 6.40 7.68
N GLN A 96 2.17 7.50 7.93
CA GLN A 96 3.62 7.44 8.16
C GLN A 96 4.00 6.60 9.39
N ALA A 97 3.14 6.52 10.40
CA ALA A 97 3.41 5.77 11.63
C ALA A 97 3.24 4.26 11.46
N THR A 98 2.31 3.84 10.60
CA THR A 98 1.90 2.44 10.43
C THR A 98 2.56 1.73 9.25
N VAL A 99 3.19 2.46 8.31
CA VAL A 99 3.81 1.86 7.13
C VAL A 99 4.87 0.80 7.48
N ALA A 100 5.70 1.06 8.50
CA ALA A 100 6.79 0.16 8.87
C ALA A 100 6.31 -1.22 9.35
N SER A 101 5.11 -1.31 9.95
CA SER A 101 4.53 -2.57 10.43
C SER A 101 3.65 -3.26 9.38
N GLN A 102 3.13 -2.52 8.40
CA GLN A 102 2.17 -3.06 7.42
C GLN A 102 2.81 -3.52 6.11
N PHE A 103 3.93 -2.93 5.70
CA PHE A 103 4.58 -3.18 4.41
C PHE A 103 5.99 -3.72 4.58
N ARG A 104 6.48 -4.41 3.55
CA ARG A 104 7.74 -5.14 3.64
C ARG A 104 8.96 -4.23 3.49
N GLY A 105 10.08 -4.72 3.99
CA GLY A 105 11.38 -4.02 3.92
C GLY A 105 12.26 -4.44 2.75
N GLU A 106 11.81 -5.39 1.91
CA GLU A 106 12.61 -5.83 0.77
C GLU A 106 12.46 -4.89 -0.42
N ASP A 107 13.53 -4.84 -1.23
CA ASP A 107 13.57 -4.02 -2.43
C ASP A 107 12.56 -4.48 -3.48
N ARG A 108 12.02 -3.48 -4.17
CA ARG A 108 11.11 -3.64 -5.29
C ARG A 108 11.52 -2.70 -6.40
N ALA A 109 11.23 -3.08 -7.64
CA ALA A 109 11.34 -2.21 -8.81
C ALA A 109 10.00 -2.18 -9.56
N GLY A 110 9.70 -1.08 -10.24
CA GLY A 110 8.50 -0.92 -11.04
C GLY A 110 8.22 0.53 -11.41
N ALA A 111 6.96 0.92 -11.46
CA ALA A 111 6.58 2.30 -11.75
C ALA A 111 5.34 2.76 -10.97
N ARG A 112 5.28 4.07 -10.75
CA ARG A 112 4.12 4.78 -10.20
C ARG A 112 3.42 5.56 -11.32
N VAL A 113 2.11 5.42 -11.41
CA VAL A 113 1.25 6.14 -12.35
C VAL A 113 0.29 7.02 -11.55
N LEU A 114 0.15 8.28 -11.97
CA LEU A 114 -0.81 9.21 -11.37
C LEU A 114 -2.16 9.08 -12.06
N LEU A 115 -3.25 9.08 -11.30
CA LEU A 115 -4.59 9.17 -11.84
C LEU A 115 -5.10 10.60 -11.72
N SER A 116 -5.74 11.07 -12.79
CA SER A 116 -6.33 12.39 -12.90
C SER A 116 -7.85 12.33 -12.72
N LYS A 117 -8.52 13.48 -12.86
CA LYS A 117 -9.98 13.55 -12.70
C LYS A 117 -10.69 12.58 -13.64
N PRO A 118 -11.86 12.06 -13.24
CA PRO A 118 -12.57 12.32 -12.00
C PRO A 118 -11.95 11.58 -10.81
N LEU A 119 -11.36 10.40 -11.02
CA LEU A 119 -10.80 9.58 -9.94
C LEU A 119 -9.31 9.87 -9.70
N VAL A 120 -9.03 10.95 -8.97
CA VAL A 120 -7.65 11.31 -8.59
C VAL A 120 -7.05 10.25 -7.67
N GLY A 121 -5.81 9.84 -7.92
CA GLY A 121 -5.16 8.77 -7.15
C GLY A 121 -3.74 8.47 -7.61
N ASN A 122 -3.16 7.40 -7.06
CA ASN A 122 -1.90 6.83 -7.51
C ASN A 122 -2.05 5.32 -7.67
N VAL A 123 -1.53 4.78 -8.78
CA VAL A 123 -1.26 3.35 -8.95
C VAL A 123 0.24 3.13 -8.80
N LEU A 124 0.63 2.10 -8.06
CA LEU A 124 2.01 1.67 -7.92
C LEU A 124 2.09 0.19 -8.30
N VAL A 125 2.74 -0.10 -9.42
CA VAL A 125 3.02 -1.47 -9.87
C VAL A 125 4.46 -1.78 -9.50
N VAL A 126 4.66 -2.83 -8.71
CA VAL A 126 5.98 -3.21 -8.19
C VAL A 126 6.20 -4.71 -8.21
N PHE A 127 7.45 -5.10 -8.40
CA PHE A 127 7.89 -6.48 -8.51
C PHE A 127 9.01 -6.73 -7.50
N PRO A 128 9.12 -7.94 -6.91
CA PRO A 128 10.39 -8.41 -6.38
C PRO A 128 11.50 -8.29 -7.43
N MET A 129 12.74 -8.02 -7.02
CA MET A 129 13.83 -7.72 -7.95
C MET A 129 14.04 -8.80 -9.03
N ASP A 130 13.93 -10.08 -8.67
CA ASP A 130 14.05 -11.18 -9.63
C ASP A 130 12.92 -11.20 -10.65
N SER A 131 11.68 -10.97 -10.21
CA SER A 131 10.51 -10.85 -11.08
C SER A 131 10.57 -9.60 -11.96
N ALA A 132 11.11 -8.48 -11.46
CA ALA A 132 11.33 -7.27 -12.23
C ALA A 132 12.27 -7.51 -13.41
N ASN A 133 13.37 -8.24 -13.18
CA ASN A 133 14.33 -8.59 -14.23
C ASN A 133 13.71 -9.51 -15.29
N LYS A 134 12.95 -10.53 -14.85
CA LYS A 134 12.20 -11.41 -15.76
C LYS A 134 11.19 -10.62 -16.59
N ALA A 135 10.40 -9.77 -15.94
CA ALA A 135 9.37 -8.95 -16.58
C ALA A 135 9.97 -7.98 -17.63
N ALA A 136 11.08 -7.32 -17.29
CA ALA A 136 11.82 -6.49 -18.25
C ALA A 136 12.32 -7.29 -19.45
N ALA A 137 12.87 -8.49 -19.20
CA ALA A 137 13.38 -9.37 -20.26
C ALA A 137 12.27 -9.83 -21.22
N LEU A 138 11.05 -10.09 -20.72
CA LEU A 138 9.89 -10.44 -21.55
C LEU A 138 9.54 -9.34 -22.54
N MET A 139 9.51 -8.09 -22.06
CA MET A 139 9.25 -6.92 -22.90
C MET A 139 10.34 -6.74 -23.96
N LEU A 140 11.60 -6.90 -23.57
CA LEU A 140 12.75 -6.73 -24.45
C LEU A 140 12.84 -7.80 -25.54
N GLN A 141 12.49 -9.05 -25.24
CA GLN A 141 12.46 -10.15 -26.23
C GLN A 141 11.58 -9.84 -27.44
N ARG A 142 10.59 -8.97 -27.28
CA ARG A 142 9.71 -8.53 -28.38
C ARG A 142 10.23 -7.28 -29.09
N ALA A 143 10.99 -6.46 -28.39
CA ALA A 143 11.46 -5.16 -28.87
C ALA A 143 12.81 -5.24 -29.61
N VAL A 144 13.66 -6.22 -29.29
CA VAL A 144 14.99 -6.36 -29.88
C VAL A 144 15.28 -7.78 -30.36
N GLU A 145 16.01 -7.89 -31.47
CA GLU A 145 16.44 -9.19 -32.01
C GLU A 145 17.61 -9.81 -31.24
N ASP A 146 18.47 -8.97 -30.62
CA ASP A 146 19.66 -9.40 -29.89
C ASP A 146 19.67 -8.85 -28.46
N LEU A 147 19.35 -9.72 -27.50
CA LEU A 147 19.35 -9.41 -26.07
C LEU A 147 20.75 -9.11 -25.51
N SER A 148 21.83 -9.51 -26.18
CA SER A 148 23.20 -9.27 -25.70
C SER A 148 23.59 -7.78 -25.79
N SER A 149 22.85 -7.00 -26.58
CA SER A 149 23.03 -5.55 -26.75
C SER A 149 22.20 -4.69 -25.79
N VAL A 150 21.36 -5.32 -24.96
CA VAL A 150 20.43 -4.61 -24.06
C VAL A 150 21.20 -3.92 -22.92
N SER A 151 20.96 -2.62 -22.77
CA SER A 151 21.47 -1.85 -21.64
C SER A 151 20.55 -1.95 -20.41
N THR A 152 21.07 -1.61 -19.23
CA THR A 152 20.26 -1.50 -18.01
C THR A 152 19.16 -0.45 -18.13
N GLU A 153 19.40 0.64 -18.88
CA GLU A 153 18.40 1.68 -19.14
C GLU A 153 17.24 1.13 -19.98
N MET A 154 17.54 0.36 -21.03
CA MET A 154 16.51 -0.30 -21.83
C MET A 154 15.67 -1.28 -20.99
N GLY A 155 16.30 -2.03 -20.08
CA GLY A 155 15.56 -2.90 -19.16
C GLY A 155 14.64 -2.12 -18.21
N ARG A 156 15.09 -0.98 -17.69
CA ARG A 156 14.29 -0.11 -16.85
C ARG A 156 13.10 0.48 -17.62
N ASP A 157 13.31 0.94 -18.83
CA ASP A 157 12.27 1.53 -19.67
C ASP A 157 11.23 0.47 -20.06
N ALA A 158 11.69 -0.72 -20.43
CA ALA A 158 10.82 -1.86 -20.73
C ALA A 158 9.96 -2.26 -19.53
N LEU A 159 10.55 -2.33 -18.32
CA LEU A 159 9.79 -2.56 -17.09
C LEU A 159 8.79 -1.44 -16.81
N THR A 160 9.20 -0.19 -17.03
CA THR A 160 8.35 0.99 -16.79
C THR A 160 7.13 0.99 -17.71
N GLU A 161 7.33 0.62 -18.98
CA GLU A 161 6.25 0.50 -19.96
C GLU A 161 5.28 -0.63 -19.58
N LEU A 162 5.80 -1.79 -19.16
CA LEU A 162 4.96 -2.88 -18.66
C LEU A 162 4.15 -2.44 -17.44
N CYS A 163 4.76 -1.73 -16.49
CA CYS A 163 4.05 -1.20 -15.32
C CYS A 163 2.93 -0.24 -15.74
N ASN A 164 3.15 0.55 -16.79
CA ASN A 164 2.14 1.47 -17.32
C ASN A 164 0.95 0.71 -17.93
N MET A 165 1.22 -0.32 -18.73
CA MET A 165 0.17 -1.20 -19.28
C MET A 165 -0.65 -1.86 -18.17
N MET A 166 0.02 -2.41 -17.15
CA MET A 166 -0.64 -3.03 -16.01
C MET A 166 -1.47 -2.02 -15.21
N ALA A 167 -0.94 -0.82 -14.96
CA ALA A 167 -1.67 0.22 -14.25
C ALA A 167 -2.94 0.66 -15.01
N ASN A 168 -2.84 0.80 -16.33
CA ASN A 168 -3.98 1.18 -17.17
C ASN A 168 -5.02 0.07 -17.21
N GLY A 169 -4.62 -1.18 -17.48
CA GLY A 169 -5.55 -2.32 -17.46
C GLY A 169 -6.28 -2.48 -16.14
N PHE A 170 -5.56 -2.29 -15.02
CA PHE A 170 -6.18 -2.34 -13.70
C PHE A 170 -7.24 -1.26 -13.48
N VAL A 171 -7.00 -0.06 -13.99
CA VAL A 171 -7.89 1.09 -13.82
C VAL A 171 -9.03 1.13 -14.84
N ASP A 172 -8.84 0.53 -16.01
CA ASP A 172 -9.88 0.44 -17.05
C ASP A 172 -11.11 -0.32 -16.54
N GLU A 173 -10.92 -1.39 -15.77
CA GLU A 173 -12.04 -2.14 -15.18
C GLU A 173 -12.83 -1.31 -14.18
N TRP A 174 -12.14 -0.46 -13.42
CA TRP A 174 -12.79 0.47 -12.51
C TRP A 174 -13.52 1.57 -13.26
N ALA A 175 -12.95 2.03 -14.37
CA ALA A 175 -13.55 3.03 -15.24
C ALA A 175 -14.87 2.50 -15.82
N THR A 176 -14.88 1.25 -16.30
CA THR A 176 -16.07 0.53 -16.75
C THR A 176 -17.11 0.44 -15.65
N LEU A 177 -16.74 -0.06 -14.47
CA LEU A 177 -17.66 -0.19 -13.34
C LEU A 177 -18.29 1.14 -12.93
N PHE A 178 -17.49 2.20 -12.82
CA PHE A 178 -17.97 3.50 -12.38
C PHE A 178 -18.58 4.33 -13.52
N GLU A 179 -18.78 3.72 -14.69
CA GLU A 179 -19.26 4.34 -15.93
C GLU A 179 -18.59 5.69 -16.20
N THR A 180 -17.27 5.70 -16.14
CA THR A 180 -16.47 6.92 -16.18
C THR A 180 -15.18 6.71 -16.96
N THR A 181 -14.46 7.79 -17.24
CA THR A 181 -13.09 7.71 -17.77
C THR A 181 -12.12 7.95 -16.63
N ILE A 182 -10.97 7.28 -16.63
CA ILE A 182 -9.92 7.56 -15.65
C ILE A 182 -8.62 7.80 -16.40
N ASP A 183 -8.21 9.07 -16.45
CA ASP A 183 -7.01 9.46 -17.18
C ASP A 183 -5.75 9.16 -16.36
N THR A 184 -4.77 8.52 -16.98
CA THR A 184 -3.48 8.18 -16.38
C THR A 184 -2.37 9.12 -16.86
N GLY A 185 -1.51 9.55 -15.94
CA GLY A 185 -0.31 10.31 -16.26
C GLY A 185 0.85 9.43 -16.74
N SER A 186 1.97 10.06 -17.08
CA SER A 186 3.18 9.33 -17.45
C SER A 186 3.71 8.49 -16.28
N PRO A 187 4.20 7.26 -16.52
CA PRO A 187 4.76 6.42 -15.48
C PRO A 187 6.07 7.02 -14.97
N VAL A 188 6.26 6.94 -13.65
CA VAL A 188 7.50 7.33 -12.98
C VAL A 188 8.19 6.06 -12.48
N PRO A 189 9.35 5.67 -13.04
CA PRO A 189 10.08 4.50 -12.58
C PRO A 189 10.51 4.64 -11.12
N VAL A 190 10.39 3.56 -10.36
CA VAL A 190 10.75 3.52 -8.94
C VAL A 190 11.56 2.26 -8.62
N GLN A 191 12.48 2.39 -7.67
CA GLN A 191 13.20 1.28 -7.07
C GLN A 191 13.60 1.67 -5.64
N ASP A 192 13.04 1.00 -4.66
CA ASP A 192 13.29 1.22 -3.22
C ASP A 192 12.62 0.05 -2.44
N PRO A 193 12.87 -0.08 -1.13
CA PRO A 193 12.08 -0.95 -0.28
C PRO A 193 10.57 -0.66 -0.39
N GLU A 194 9.73 -1.70 -0.39
CA GLU A 194 8.27 -1.58 -0.54
C GLU A 194 7.67 -0.53 0.41
N ARG A 195 8.01 -0.60 1.70
CA ARG A 195 7.58 0.39 2.71
C ARG A 195 7.99 1.83 2.37
N THR A 196 9.15 2.04 1.76
CA THR A 196 9.64 3.37 1.39
C THR A 196 8.84 3.95 0.22
N LEU A 197 8.53 3.11 -0.77
CA LEU A 197 7.69 3.49 -1.91
C LEU A 197 6.29 3.91 -1.45
N VAL A 198 5.67 3.08 -0.61
CA VAL A 198 4.33 3.35 -0.06
C VAL A 198 4.33 4.60 0.84
N ALA A 199 5.32 4.77 1.71
CA ALA A 199 5.46 5.96 2.55
C ALA A 199 5.55 7.25 1.73
N ARG A 200 6.28 7.22 0.60
CA ARG A 200 6.44 8.39 -0.28
C ARG A 200 5.11 8.84 -0.89
N ILE A 201 4.25 7.90 -1.26
CA ILE A 201 2.90 8.19 -1.78
C ILE A 201 2.02 8.73 -0.65
N LEU A 202 1.95 8.01 0.49
CA LEU A 202 1.09 8.37 1.62
C LEU A 202 1.44 9.71 2.26
N LYS A 203 2.67 10.22 2.09
CA LYS A 203 3.08 11.56 2.55
C LYS A 203 2.17 12.67 2.00
N GLN A 204 1.53 12.42 0.85
CA GLN A 204 0.60 13.36 0.21
C GLN A 204 -0.83 13.29 0.77
N TYR A 205 -1.17 12.19 1.48
CA TYR A 205 -2.54 11.88 1.91
C TYR A 205 -2.76 11.96 3.43
N GLY A 206 -1.69 11.96 4.24
CA GLY A 206 -1.76 11.88 5.70
C GLY A 206 -2.15 10.48 6.17
N VAL A 207 -3.43 10.14 6.09
CA VAL A 207 -3.97 8.77 6.25
C VAL A 207 -4.65 8.39 4.94
N GLY A 208 -4.06 7.43 4.21
CA GLY A 208 -4.52 6.99 2.90
C GLY A 208 -5.16 5.61 2.92
N LEU A 209 -6.27 5.46 2.21
CA LEU A 209 -6.81 4.15 1.81
C LEU A 209 -5.86 3.55 0.77
N PHE A 210 -5.62 2.25 0.84
CA PHE A 210 -4.96 1.49 -0.20
C PHE A 210 -5.70 0.19 -0.48
N ILE A 211 -5.64 -0.22 -1.74
CA ILE A 211 -6.05 -1.55 -2.21
C ILE A 211 -4.80 -2.16 -2.84
N ARG A 212 -4.43 -3.36 -2.40
CA ARG A 212 -3.28 -4.09 -2.92
C ARG A 212 -3.71 -5.42 -3.49
N SER A 213 -3.44 -5.63 -4.76
CA SER A 213 -3.60 -6.92 -5.43
C SER A 213 -2.22 -7.51 -5.69
N ARG A 214 -1.93 -8.67 -5.10
CA ARG A 214 -0.77 -9.50 -5.45
C ARG A 214 -1.19 -10.44 -6.55
N LEU A 215 -0.37 -10.51 -7.60
CA LEU A 215 -0.65 -11.31 -8.76
C LEU A 215 0.58 -12.12 -9.17
N ARG A 216 0.32 -13.23 -9.85
CA ARG A 216 1.33 -14.11 -10.43
C ARG A 216 1.05 -14.30 -11.91
N ILE A 217 2.11 -14.32 -12.71
CA ILE A 217 2.11 -14.73 -14.11
C ILE A 217 2.86 -16.07 -14.18
N PRO A 218 2.15 -17.21 -14.07
CA PRO A 218 2.80 -18.50 -13.79
C PRO A 218 3.76 -18.94 -14.89
N ARG A 219 3.39 -18.73 -16.16
CA ARG A 219 4.17 -19.11 -17.35
C ARG A 219 5.58 -18.52 -17.36
N HIS A 220 5.75 -17.35 -16.77
CA HIS A 220 7.02 -16.62 -16.74
C HIS A 220 7.65 -16.55 -15.35
N ASP A 221 7.02 -17.17 -14.34
CA ASP A 221 7.46 -17.12 -12.94
C ASP A 221 7.72 -15.68 -12.47
N VAL A 222 6.77 -14.80 -12.77
CA VAL A 222 6.77 -13.37 -12.41
C VAL A 222 5.71 -13.14 -11.34
N ASP A 223 6.13 -12.59 -10.21
CA ASP A 223 5.26 -12.11 -9.15
C ASP A 223 5.23 -10.58 -9.19
N ALA A 224 4.06 -9.98 -8.96
CA ALA A 224 3.92 -8.53 -8.86
C ALA A 224 2.89 -8.14 -7.81
N ALA A 225 2.90 -6.87 -7.44
CA ALA A 225 1.84 -6.25 -6.66
C ALA A 225 1.45 -4.92 -7.28
N ILE A 226 0.14 -4.71 -7.40
CA ILE A 226 -0.47 -3.44 -7.77
C ILE A 226 -1.07 -2.84 -6.52
N TYR A 227 -0.69 -1.61 -6.21
CA TYR A 227 -1.31 -0.81 -5.17
C TYR A 227 -2.10 0.31 -5.82
N MET A 228 -3.32 0.52 -5.35
CA MET A 228 -4.14 1.65 -5.72
C MET A 228 -4.42 2.50 -4.48
N PHE A 229 -4.08 3.78 -4.57
CA PHE A 229 -4.27 4.81 -3.54
C PHE A 229 -5.30 5.83 -4.04
N PRO A 230 -6.60 5.55 -3.89
CA PRO A 230 -7.65 6.46 -4.36
C PRO A 230 -7.72 7.72 -3.49
N GLY A 231 -8.04 8.86 -4.11
CA GLY A 231 -8.49 10.05 -3.41
C GLY A 231 -9.87 9.81 -2.78
N LYS A 232 -10.05 10.24 -1.53
CA LYS A 232 -11.20 9.83 -0.70
C LYS A 232 -12.57 10.24 -1.27
N GLN A 233 -12.74 11.51 -1.63
CA GLN A 233 -14.09 12.07 -1.85
C GLN A 233 -14.81 11.46 -3.06
N GLU A 234 -14.16 11.47 -4.23
CA GLU A 234 -14.78 10.92 -5.45
C GLU A 234 -14.90 9.40 -5.39
N PHE A 235 -13.88 8.73 -4.85
CA PHE A 235 -13.88 7.27 -4.75
C PHE A 235 -15.02 6.75 -3.87
N VAL A 236 -15.22 7.33 -2.69
CA VAL A 236 -16.32 6.93 -1.79
C VAL A 236 -17.68 7.20 -2.43
N THR A 237 -17.82 8.34 -3.11
CA THR A 237 -19.07 8.68 -3.81
C THR A 237 -19.40 7.65 -4.89
N LYS A 238 -18.44 7.31 -5.76
CA LYS A 238 -18.62 6.31 -6.81
C LYS A 238 -18.85 4.91 -6.27
N LEU A 239 -18.10 4.51 -5.25
CA LEU A 239 -18.22 3.21 -4.61
C LEU A 239 -19.59 3.01 -3.94
N SER A 240 -20.17 4.07 -3.38
CA SER A 240 -21.50 4.01 -2.74
C SER A 240 -22.65 3.90 -3.75
N ALA A 241 -22.37 4.12 -5.04
CA ALA A 241 -23.33 3.99 -6.12
C ALA A 241 -23.26 2.63 -6.83
N VAL A 242 -22.29 1.78 -6.49
CA VAL A 242 -22.15 0.43 -7.04
C VAL A 242 -23.13 -0.52 -6.35
N ASP A 243 -23.96 -1.19 -7.14
CA ASP A 243 -24.85 -2.24 -6.67
C ASP A 243 -24.07 -3.52 -6.34
N LEU A 244 -24.52 -4.30 -5.37
CA LEU A 244 -23.89 -5.57 -4.99
C LEU A 244 -24.12 -6.68 -6.03
N GLU A 245 -25.07 -6.50 -6.94
CA GLU A 245 -25.31 -7.42 -8.07
C GLU A 245 -24.09 -7.58 -8.99
N VAL A 246 -23.09 -6.69 -8.93
CA VAL A 246 -21.83 -6.82 -9.70
C VAL A 246 -20.92 -7.96 -9.23
N ILE A 247 -21.19 -8.56 -8.08
CA ILE A 247 -20.37 -9.62 -7.46
C ILE A 247 -20.91 -11.03 -7.81
N GLU A 248 -21.97 -11.16 -8.62
CA GLU A 248 -22.60 -12.45 -8.98
C GLU A 248 -21.80 -13.33 -9.95
#